data_AF-A0A2E8ND04-F1
#
_entry.id   AF-A0A2E8ND04-F1
#
_cell.length_a   1.000
_cell.length_b   1.000
_cell.length_c   1.000
_cell.angle_alpha   90.00
_cell.angle_beta   90.00
_cell.angle_gamma   90.00
#
_symmetry.space_group_name_H-M   'P 1'
#
loop_
_entity.id
_entity.type
_entity.pdbx_description
1 polymer ?
#
loop_
_entity_poly.entity_id
_entity_poly.type
_entity_poly.pdbx_seq_one_letter_code
_entity_poly.pdbx_strand_id
1 'polypeptide(L)'
;MSTDTAEHVDTHDEAHDHPSDRKYVQVAIILAIVTALEVGTYWMESVPGEVLIPVLMLMMVYKFFYVAAWFMHLKFDSPMFTKFFVAGLILATIVYGIMLTAFEFWHKG
;
A
#
# COMPACT_ATOMS: atom_id res chain seq x y z
N MET A 1 -61.15 -26.28 -19.01
CA MET A 1 -60.11 -25.64 -19.82
C MET A 1 -59.43 -24.62 -18.90
N SER A 2 -58.41 -25.07 -18.16
CA SER A 2 -57.63 -24.23 -17.25
C SER A 2 -56.30 -23.95 -17.92
N THR A 3 -56.08 -22.68 -18.21
CA THR A 3 -54.95 -22.14 -18.94
C THR A 3 -53.68 -22.12 -18.08
N ASP A 4 -52.61 -22.59 -18.72
CA ASP A 4 -51.18 -22.33 -18.53
C ASP A 4 -50.65 -22.02 -17.12
N THR A 5 -49.94 -23.02 -16.59
CA THR A 5 -48.79 -22.85 -15.72
C THR A 5 -47.79 -21.89 -16.37
N ALA A 6 -47.82 -20.62 -15.99
CA ALA A 6 -46.70 -19.73 -16.20
C ALA A 6 -45.54 -20.22 -15.31
N GLU A 7 -44.61 -20.96 -15.90
CA GLU A 7 -43.27 -21.14 -15.35
C GLU A 7 -42.66 -19.76 -15.13
N HIS A 8 -42.69 -19.29 -13.88
CA HIS A 8 -41.81 -18.22 -13.45
C HIS A 8 -40.40 -18.82 -13.35
N VAL A 9 -39.68 -18.81 -14.47
CA VAL A 9 -38.23 -19.01 -14.50
C VAL A 9 -37.61 -17.82 -13.80
N ASP A 10 -37.56 -17.89 -12.47
CA ASP A 10 -36.71 -17.03 -11.64
C ASP A 10 -35.27 -17.53 -11.77
N THR A 11 -34.70 -17.33 -12.95
CA THR A 11 -33.25 -17.29 -13.11
C THR A 11 -32.89 -15.83 -13.34
N HIS A 12 -33.10 -15.02 -12.30
CA HIS A 12 -32.17 -13.94 -12.06
C HIS A 12 -30.82 -14.62 -11.81
N ASP A 13 -30.05 -14.76 -12.89
CA ASP A 13 -28.60 -14.74 -12.81
C ASP A 13 -28.26 -13.44 -12.07
N GLU A 14 -28.22 -13.53 -10.74
CA GLU A 14 -27.49 -12.60 -9.90
C GLU A 14 -26.01 -12.79 -10.27
N ALA A 15 -25.64 -12.20 -11.40
CA ALA A 15 -24.33 -11.66 -11.60
C ALA A 15 -24.14 -10.65 -10.48
N HIS A 16 -23.72 -11.16 -9.31
CA HIS A 16 -23.14 -10.39 -8.25
C HIS A 16 -21.91 -9.72 -8.83
N ASP A 17 -22.15 -8.57 -9.43
CA ASP A 17 -21.18 -7.55 -9.74
C ASP A 17 -20.59 -7.16 -8.38
N HIS A 18 -19.57 -7.89 -7.93
CA HIS A 18 -18.74 -7.56 -6.77
C HIS A 18 -17.78 -6.46 -7.23
N PRO A 19 -18.12 -5.17 -7.08
CA PRO A 19 -17.37 -4.08 -7.66
C PRO A 19 -16.39 -3.62 -6.58
N SER A 20 -15.25 -4.30 -6.43
CA SER A 20 -14.21 -3.86 -5.47
C SER A 20 -12.84 -4.49 -5.72
N ASP A 21 -12.77 -5.79 -6.02
CA ASP A 21 -11.52 -6.55 -5.84
C ASP A 21 -10.47 -6.32 -6.93
N ARG A 22 -10.92 -6.03 -8.16
CA ARG A 22 -10.04 -5.87 -9.33
C ARG A 22 -9.05 -4.73 -9.18
N LYS A 23 -9.40 -3.66 -8.45
CA LYS A 23 -8.51 -2.51 -8.23
C LYS A 23 -7.41 -2.81 -7.22
N TYR A 24 -7.72 -3.55 -6.17
CA TYR A 24 -6.73 -4.01 -5.19
C TYR A 24 -5.73 -4.99 -5.81
N VAL A 25 -6.21 -5.91 -6.65
CA VAL A 25 -5.34 -6.84 -7.39
C VAL A 25 -4.40 -6.09 -8.33
N GLN A 26 -4.89 -5.06 -9.03
CA GLN A 26 -4.04 -4.24 -9.91
C GLN A 26 -2.94 -3.50 -9.12
N VAL A 27 -3.27 -2.95 -7.95
CA VAL A 27 -2.30 -2.31 -7.05
C VAL A 27 -1.28 -3.32 -6.51
N ALA A 28 -1.73 -4.52 -6.13
CA ALA A 28 -0.85 -5.60 -5.68
C ALA A 28 0.20 -5.96 -6.74
N ILE A 29 -0.23 -6.07 -8.01
CA ILE A 29 0.67 -6.36 -9.14
C ILE A 29 1.71 -5.26 -9.34
N ILE A 30 1.30 -3.98 -9.27
CA ILE A 30 2.25 -2.86 -9.36
C ILE A 30 3.29 -2.94 -8.24
N LEU A 31 2.85 -3.14 -6.99
CA LEU A 31 3.74 -3.31 -5.84
C LEU A 31 4.69 -4.50 -6.00
N ALA A 32 4.21 -5.61 -6.55
CA ALA A 32 5.01 -6.79 -6.84
C ALA A 32 6.09 -6.48 -7.89
N ILE A 33 5.75 -5.77 -8.97
CA ILE A 33 6.72 -5.35 -9.99
C ILE A 33 7.78 -4.43 -9.40
N VAL A 34 7.37 -3.41 -8.63
CA VAL A 34 8.31 -2.48 -7.96
C VAL A 34 9.25 -3.24 -7.02
N THR A 35 8.74 -4.28 -6.35
CA THR A 35 9.56 -5.14 -5.47
C THR A 35 10.49 -6.06 -6.25
N ALA A 36 10.04 -6.62 -7.37
CA ALA A 36 10.90 -7.41 -8.25
C ALA A 36 12.02 -6.54 -8.85
N LEU A 37 11.73 -5.28 -9.21
CA LEU A 37 12.73 -4.33 -9.66
C LEU A 37 13.75 -4.03 -8.56
N GLU A 38 13.29 -3.79 -7.32
CA GLU A 38 14.19 -3.60 -6.17
C GLU A 38 15.11 -4.79 -5.98
N VAL A 39 14.57 -6.01 -5.92
CA VAL A 39 15.36 -7.24 -5.75
C VAL A 39 16.31 -7.45 -6.94
N GLY A 40 15.87 -7.12 -8.15
CA GLY A 40 16.66 -7.19 -9.37
C GLY A 40 17.85 -6.22 -9.35
N THR A 41 17.74 -5.07 -8.68
CA THR A 41 18.89 -4.15 -8.56
C THR A 41 20.06 -4.75 -7.80
N TYR A 42 19.82 -5.64 -6.83
CA TYR A 42 20.92 -6.34 -6.12
C TYR A 42 21.67 -7.35 -7.00
N TRP A 43 21.02 -7.85 -8.05
CA TRP A 43 21.65 -8.74 -9.03
C TRP A 43 22.47 -8.00 -10.08
N MET A 44 22.23 -6.69 -10.27
CA MET A 44 22.98 -5.87 -11.20
C MET A 44 24.15 -5.20 -10.47
N GLU A 45 25.34 -5.77 -10.61
CA GLU A 45 26.60 -5.24 -10.03
C GLU A 45 27.02 -3.87 -10.62
N SER A 46 26.27 -3.36 -11.59
CA SER A 46 26.57 -2.20 -12.43
C SER A 46 26.28 -0.84 -11.77
N VAL A 47 25.68 -0.78 -10.58
CA VAL A 47 25.23 0.48 -9.95
C VAL A 47 26.13 0.86 -8.77
N PRO A 48 26.74 2.06 -8.76
CA PRO A 48 27.51 2.54 -7.61
C PRO A 48 26.65 2.60 -6.34
N GLY A 49 27.19 2.09 -5.22
CA GLY A 49 26.49 2.03 -3.93
C GLY A 49 25.96 3.39 -3.45
N GLU A 50 26.66 4.48 -3.77
CA GLU A 50 26.27 5.86 -3.42
C GLU A 50 24.96 6.29 -4.08
N VAL A 51 24.63 5.74 -5.25
CA VAL A 51 23.37 6.03 -5.98
C VAL A 51 22.32 4.98 -5.66
N LEU A 52 22.74 3.74 -5.44
CA LEU A 52 21.85 2.63 -5.14
C LEU A 52 21.11 2.83 -3.80
N ILE A 53 21.81 3.25 -2.74
CA ILE A 53 21.22 3.48 -1.40
C ILE A 53 20.06 4.50 -1.45
N PRO A 54 20.22 5.73 -1.98
CA PRO A 54 19.13 6.70 -2.01
C PRO A 54 17.96 6.26 -2.92
N VAL A 55 18.23 5.55 -4.02
CA VAL A 55 17.19 5.01 -4.90
C VAL A 55 16.36 3.93 -4.20
N LEU A 56 17.01 3.02 -3.48
CA LEU A 56 16.32 2.00 -2.68
C LEU A 56 15.49 2.61 -1.55
N MET A 57 16.02 3.62 -0.87
CA MET A 57 15.28 4.38 0.15
C MET A 57 14.03 5.05 -0.43
N LEU A 58 14.12 5.65 -1.61
CA LEU A 58 12.96 6.22 -2.30
C LEU A 58 11.92 5.16 -2.67
N MET A 59 12.36 4.01 -3.19
CA MET A 59 11.48 2.87 -3.50
C MET A 59 10.74 2.37 -2.24
N MET A 60 11.44 2.25 -1.11
CA MET A 60 10.86 1.87 0.19
C MET A 60 9.75 2.85 0.62
N VAL A 61 10.05 4.15 0.60
CA VAL A 61 9.09 5.20 0.96
C VAL A 61 7.89 5.17 0.00
N TYR A 62 8.13 5.06 -1.31
CA TYR A 62 7.07 4.97 -2.31
C TYR A 62 6.12 3.81 -2.03
N LYS A 63 6.66 2.60 -1.81
CA LYS A 63 5.82 1.41 -1.51
C LYS A 63 5.02 1.59 -0.24
N PHE A 64 5.62 2.15 0.82
CA PHE A 64 4.93 2.43 2.07
C PHE A 64 3.69 3.30 1.84
N PHE A 65 3.83 4.42 1.13
CA PHE A 65 2.70 5.30 0.82
C PHE A 65 1.67 4.63 -0.10
N TYR A 66 2.11 3.85 -1.08
CA TYR A 66 1.20 3.16 -2.00
C TYR A 66 0.36 2.10 -1.28
N VAL A 67 0.96 1.33 -0.37
CA VAL A 67 0.27 0.37 0.50
C VAL A 67 -0.67 1.10 1.45
N ALA A 68 -0.23 2.18 2.10
CA ALA A 68 -1.07 2.95 3.02
C ALA A 68 -2.30 3.55 2.30
N ALA A 69 -2.13 4.08 1.09
CA ALA A 69 -3.23 4.68 0.33
C ALA A 69 -4.26 3.64 -0.12
N TRP A 70 -3.81 2.50 -0.64
CA TRP A 70 -4.69 1.50 -1.27
C TRP A 70 -5.02 0.32 -0.37
N PHE A 71 -4.05 -0.37 0.21
CA PHE A 71 -4.29 -1.57 1.03
C PHE A 71 -4.82 -1.28 2.44
N MET A 72 -4.47 -0.13 3.03
CA MET A 72 -5.08 0.32 4.30
C MET A 72 -6.43 1.03 4.11
N HIS A 73 -6.96 1.09 2.88
CA HIS A 73 -8.21 1.79 2.53
C HIS A 73 -8.26 3.29 2.88
N LEU A 74 -7.16 3.93 3.29
CA LEU A 74 -7.17 5.36 3.67
C LEU A 74 -7.70 6.29 2.58
N LYS A 75 -7.52 5.93 1.29
CA LYS A 75 -8.07 6.65 0.13
C LYS A 75 -9.60 6.51 0.01
N PHE A 76 -10.16 5.38 0.46
CA PHE A 76 -11.57 5.00 0.30
C PHE A 76 -12.39 5.16 1.60
N ASP A 77 -11.72 5.32 2.73
CA ASP A 77 -12.32 5.50 4.04
C ASP A 77 -12.40 7.00 4.42
N SER A 78 -13.10 7.29 5.52
CA SER A 78 -13.29 8.65 6.01
C SER A 78 -11.93 9.34 6.28
N PRO A 79 -11.82 10.67 6.03
CA PRO A 79 -10.59 11.42 6.24
C PRO A 79 -10.12 11.42 7.71
N MET A 80 -10.92 10.91 8.63
CA MET A 80 -10.56 10.73 10.04
C MET A 80 -9.44 9.70 10.21
N PHE A 81 -9.51 8.54 9.55
CA PHE A 81 -8.47 7.51 9.65
C PHE A 81 -7.15 7.96 9.04
N THR A 82 -7.20 8.70 7.93
CA THR A 82 -6.01 9.30 7.32
C THR A 82 -5.33 10.27 8.29
N LYS A 83 -6.10 11.10 9.01
CA LYS A 83 -5.55 12.03 10.01
C LYS A 83 -4.88 11.30 11.18
N PHE A 84 -5.49 10.24 11.71
CA PHE A 84 -4.89 9.45 12.79
C PHE A 84 -3.60 8.75 12.35
N PHE A 85 -3.57 8.17 11.15
CA PHE A 85 -2.37 7.56 10.61
C PHE A 85 -1.24 8.57 10.40
N VAL A 86 -1.55 9.72 9.80
CA VAL A 86 -0.56 10.80 9.58
C VAL A 86 -0.08 11.38 10.91
N ALA A 87 -0.96 11.57 11.90
CA ALA A 87 -0.56 12.00 13.24
C ALA A 87 0.40 11.01 13.90
N GLY A 88 0.12 9.70 13.78
CA GLY A 88 1.02 8.64 14.25
C GLY A 88 2.36 8.65 13.52
N LEU A 89 2.38 8.85 12.20
CA LEU A 89 3.60 8.95 11.40
C LEU A 89 4.47 10.15 11.80
N ILE A 90 3.84 11.32 12.03
CA ILE A 90 4.52 12.53 12.51
C ILE A 90 5.11 12.28 13.90
N LEU A 91 4.31 11.73 14.81
CA LEU A 91 4.75 11.42 16.17
C LEU A 91 5.94 10.44 16.15
N ALA A 92 5.86 9.37 15.36
CA ALA A 92 6.94 8.39 15.23
C ALA A 92 8.23 9.04 14.70
N THR A 93 8.12 9.90 13.69
CA THR A 93 9.27 10.62 13.12
C THR A 93 9.92 11.54 14.14
N ILE A 94 9.12 12.28 14.92
CA ILE A 94 9.61 13.17 15.98
C ILE A 94 10.31 12.38 17.08
N VAL A 95 9.65 11.33 17.61
CA VAL A 95 10.20 10.51 18.68
C VAL A 95 11.51 9.85 18.26
N TYR A 96 11.55 9.29 17.05
CA TYR A 96 12.77 8.70 16.50
C TYR A 96 13.88 9.73 16.28
N GLY A 97 13.55 10.93 15.79
CA GLY A 97 14.49 12.03 15.66
C GLY A 97 15.09 12.48 16.99
N ILE A 98 14.25 12.65 18.03
CA ILE A 98 14.69 12.97 19.39
C ILE A 98 15.56 11.86 19.97
N MET A 99 15.18 10.60 19.74
CA MET A 99 15.95 9.45 20.20
C MET A 99 17.34 9.42 19.54
N LEU A 100 17.42 9.61 18.23
CA LEU A 100 18.69 9.68 17.51
C LEU A 100 19.57 10.83 18.01
N THR A 101 19.02 12.02 18.19
CA THR A 101 19.80 13.16 18.71
C THR A 101 20.24 12.91 20.15
N ALA A 102 19.40 12.32 21.00
CA ALA A 102 19.78 11.93 22.35
C ALA A 102 20.95 10.93 22.34
N PHE A 103 20.92 9.87 21.52
CA PHE A 103 22.01 8.90 21.46
C PHE A 103 23.29 9.45 20.82
N GLU A 104 23.20 10.23 19.73
CA GLU A 104 24.37 10.82 19.08
C GLU A 104 25.05 11.92 19.92
N PHE A 105 24.26 12.81 20.54
CA PHE A 105 24.79 13.97 21.28
C PHE A 105 25.04 13.67 22.76
N TRP A 106 24.26 12.80 23.41
CA TRP A 106 24.36 12.58 24.86
C TRP A 106 25.28 11.40 25.22
N HIS A 107 25.53 10.46 24.31
CA HIS A 107 26.48 9.35 24.57
C HIS A 107 27.94 9.70 24.26
N LYS A 108 28.21 10.81 23.57
CA LYS A 108 29.57 11.30 23.27
C LYS A 108 30.19 12.15 24.39
N GLY A 109 29.58 12.23 25.57
CA GLY A 109 30.13 12.87 26.77
C GLY A 109 30.45 11.84 27.85
#